data_AF-A0A9R0IGK4-F1
#
_entry.id   AF-A0A9R0IGK4-F1
#
_cell.length_a   1.000
_cell.length_b   1.000
_cell.length_c   1.000
_cell.angle_alpha   90.00
_cell.angle_beta   90.00
_cell.angle_gamma   90.00
#
_symmetry.space_group_name_H-M   'P 1'
#
loop_
_entity.id
_entity.type
_entity.pdbx_description
1 polymer ?
#
loop_
_entity_poly.entity_id
_entity_poly.type
_entity_poly.pdbx_seq_one_letter_code
_entity_poly.pdbx_strand_id
1 'polypeptide(L)'
;MRFGDLPFWAVELSDQIHEVVCFGDKEGNIGKLNLDNETYVLPPQLLSRDPFFDQLIVNVYQPGEGICAHVDLMRFEDGIAIVSLESSCIMHFSPVEGDGEIPPAITIPVYLPPGSLVIMWGDARYHWKHEINRKPGFQIWQGQEIDQKRRTSITLRKLCISE
;
A
#
# COMPACT_ATOMS: atom_id res chain seq x y z
N MET A 1 13.60 -10.46 1.61
CA MET A 1 13.48 -9.20 2.39
C MET A 1 14.86 -8.56 2.43
N ARG A 2 14.99 -7.28 2.04
CA ARG A 2 16.25 -6.52 2.14
C ARG A 2 16.05 -5.37 3.13
N PHE A 3 17.10 -5.06 3.88
CA PHE A 3 17.18 -3.98 4.85
C PHE A 3 18.46 -3.18 4.56
N GLY A 4 18.41 -1.85 4.66
CA GLY A 4 19.56 -0.99 4.37
C GLY A 4 19.66 -0.66 2.88
N ASP A 5 20.87 -0.69 2.32
CA ASP A 5 21.14 -0.23 0.95
C ASP A 5 20.28 -0.96 -0.10
N LEU A 6 19.25 -0.26 -0.55
CA LEU A 6 18.36 -0.73 -1.60
C LEU A 6 19.14 -0.85 -2.92
N PRO A 7 18.82 -1.85 -3.77
CA PRO A 7 19.39 -1.88 -5.12
C PRO A 7 18.97 -0.62 -5.89
N PHE A 8 19.80 -0.17 -6.83
CA PHE A 8 19.58 1.08 -7.59
C PHE A 8 18.15 1.25 -8.11
N TRP A 9 17.58 0.21 -8.72
CA TRP A 9 16.22 0.27 -9.26
C TRP A 9 15.15 0.51 -8.18
N ALA A 10 15.38 0.09 -6.94
CA ALA A 10 14.44 0.27 -5.84
C ALA A 10 14.57 1.65 -5.19
N VAL A 11 15.77 2.24 -5.22
CA VAL A 11 15.97 3.66 -4.88
C VAL A 11 15.23 4.52 -5.89
N GLU A 12 15.44 4.28 -7.19
CA GLU A 12 14.74 4.97 -8.27
C GLU A 12 13.22 4.83 -8.17
N LEU A 13 12.71 3.64 -7.85
CA LEU A 13 11.28 3.44 -7.60
C LEU A 13 10.78 4.22 -6.38
N SER A 14 11.57 4.28 -5.30
CA SER A 14 11.25 5.08 -4.11
C SER A 14 11.14 6.57 -4.46
N ASP A 15 12.07 7.09 -5.26
CA ASP A 15 12.10 8.49 -5.68
C ASP A 15 10.92 8.82 -6.60
N GLN A 16 10.56 7.94 -7.54
CA GLN A 16 9.38 8.11 -8.38
C GLN A 16 8.07 8.10 -7.57
N ILE A 17 7.97 7.24 -6.54
CA ILE A 17 6.82 7.26 -5.64
C ILE A 17 6.77 8.58 -4.88
N HIS A 18 7.90 9.06 -4.36
CA HIS A 18 7.98 10.34 -3.65
C HIS A 18 7.52 11.51 -4.53
N GLU A 19 7.99 11.57 -5.77
CA GLU A 19 7.59 12.57 -6.75
C GLU A 19 6.08 12.52 -7.04
N VAL A 20 5.53 11.34 -7.32
CA VAL A 20 4.10 11.16 -7.59
C VAL A 20 3.25 11.59 -6.39
N VAL A 21 3.66 11.30 -5.16
CA VAL A 21 2.92 11.72 -3.96
C VAL A 21 3.02 13.23 -3.73
N CYS A 22 4.16 13.84 -4.03
CA CYS A 22 4.36 15.29 -3.89
C CYS A 22 3.62 16.12 -4.96
N PHE A 23 3.48 15.59 -6.18
CA PHE A 23 3.07 16.39 -7.35
C PHE A 23 1.91 15.82 -8.17
N GLY A 24 1.40 14.63 -7.82
CA GLY A 24 0.45 13.84 -8.64
C GLY A 24 -0.88 14.51 -8.99
N ASP A 25 -1.27 15.60 -8.32
CA ASP A 25 -2.50 16.35 -8.63
C ASP A 25 -2.29 17.59 -9.52
N LYS A 26 -1.06 17.95 -9.88
CA LYS A 26 -0.80 19.21 -10.62
C LYS A 26 -1.07 19.15 -12.12
N GLU A 27 -1.18 17.96 -12.73
CA GLU A 27 -1.39 17.81 -14.19
C GLU A 27 -2.76 17.26 -14.60
N GLY A 28 -3.63 16.85 -13.66
CA GLY A 28 -4.86 16.09 -13.98
C GLY A 28 -6.19 16.83 -13.91
N ASN A 29 -6.29 18.01 -13.29
CA ASN A 29 -7.59 18.64 -12.99
C ASN A 29 -7.70 20.10 -13.48
N ILE A 30 -7.89 20.27 -14.79
CA ILE A 30 -8.58 21.48 -15.32
C ILE A 30 -10.07 21.31 -14.98
N GLY A 31 -10.43 21.58 -13.72
CA GLY A 31 -11.79 21.35 -13.24
C GLY A 31 -11.97 21.61 -11.75
N LYS A 32 -11.72 22.86 -11.31
CA LYS A 32 -12.13 23.42 -10.00
C LYS A 32 -12.00 22.45 -8.80
N LEU A 33 -10.78 22.33 -8.27
CA LEU A 33 -10.60 22.09 -6.84
C LEU A 33 -10.36 23.44 -6.17
N ASN A 34 -11.19 23.78 -5.18
CA ASN A 34 -11.05 25.02 -4.42
C ASN A 34 -9.70 25.01 -3.69
N LEU A 35 -8.85 25.97 -4.04
CA LEU A 35 -7.44 26.07 -3.69
C LEU A 35 -7.24 26.71 -2.32
N ASP A 36 -7.89 26.17 -1.28
CA ASP A 36 -7.86 26.78 0.06
C ASP A 36 -7.28 25.85 1.16
N ASN A 37 -6.87 24.62 0.82
CA ASN A 37 -6.08 23.75 1.71
C ASN A 37 -5.13 22.90 0.86
N GLU A 38 -3.82 23.08 1.03
CA GLU A 38 -2.80 22.22 0.40
C GLU A 38 -3.03 20.76 0.86
N THR A 39 -3.73 19.98 0.03
CA THR A 39 -4.16 18.63 0.40
C THR A 39 -3.11 17.65 -0.11
N TYR A 40 -1.98 17.59 0.58
CA TYR A 40 -0.97 16.57 0.29
C TYR A 40 -1.52 15.17 0.57
N VAL A 41 -1.22 14.21 -0.30
CA VAL A 41 -1.64 12.80 -0.15
C VAL A 41 -1.07 12.16 1.12
N LEU A 42 0.10 12.63 1.56
CA LEU A 42 0.76 12.24 2.81
C LEU A 42 1.01 13.46 3.71
N PRO A 43 1.01 13.29 5.04
CA PRO A 43 1.41 14.35 5.96
C PRO A 43 2.87 14.80 5.71
N PRO A 44 3.19 16.10 5.91
CA PRO A 44 4.51 16.66 5.60
C PRO A 44 5.68 15.92 6.24
N GLN A 45 5.50 15.37 7.44
CA GLN A 45 6.53 14.62 8.16
C GLN A 45 6.94 13.34 7.42
N LEU A 46 6.02 12.71 6.69
CA LEU A 46 6.35 11.54 5.86
C LEU A 46 7.00 11.98 4.55
N LEU A 47 6.52 13.08 3.96
CA LEU A 47 7.10 13.64 2.72
C LEU A 47 8.53 14.15 2.91
N SER A 48 8.90 14.60 4.11
CA SER A 48 10.24 15.11 4.39
C SER A 48 11.26 14.02 4.75
N ARG A 49 10.92 12.73 4.63
CA ARG A 49 11.83 11.63 4.96
C ARG A 49 12.99 11.52 3.98
N ASP A 50 14.16 11.24 4.54
CA ASP A 50 15.36 10.91 3.79
C ASP A 50 16.09 9.71 4.45
N PRO A 51 16.36 8.61 3.72
CA PRO A 51 15.69 8.26 2.47
C PRO A 51 14.18 8.08 2.69
N PHE A 52 13.38 8.22 1.63
CA PHE A 52 11.93 8.06 1.71
C PHE A 52 11.52 6.64 2.14
N PHE A 53 12.19 5.62 1.57
CA PHE A 53 12.13 4.23 2.01
C PHE A 53 13.55 3.62 2.09
N ASP A 54 13.77 2.71 3.04
CA ASP A 54 15.07 2.01 3.26
C ASP A 54 14.91 0.47 3.36
N GLN A 55 13.68 -0.01 3.16
CA GLN A 55 13.33 -1.41 3.30
C GLN A 55 12.45 -1.85 2.14
N LEU A 56 12.77 -3.04 1.60
CA LEU A 56 12.05 -3.63 0.48
C LEU A 56 11.73 -5.12 0.73
N ILE A 57 10.51 -5.53 0.38
CA ILE A 57 10.19 -6.94 0.11
C ILE A 57 9.49 -7.09 -1.24
N VAL A 58 9.86 -8.13 -1.96
CA VAL A 58 9.17 -8.57 -3.17
C VAL A 58 8.45 -9.88 -2.83
N ASN A 59 7.14 -9.91 -3.03
CA ASN A 59 6.32 -11.10 -2.85
C ASN A 59 5.78 -11.54 -4.22
N VAL A 60 5.83 -12.84 -4.48
CA VAL A 60 5.24 -13.46 -5.68
C VAL A 60 4.14 -14.39 -5.21
N TYR A 61 2.95 -14.24 -5.76
CA TYR A 61 1.77 -15.05 -5.45
C TYR A 61 1.33 -15.80 -6.70
N GLN A 62 1.20 -17.12 -6.59
CA GLN A 62 0.53 -17.97 -7.57
C GLN A 62 -1.00 -17.88 -7.38
N PRO A 63 -1.81 -18.34 -8.37
CA PRO A 63 -3.26 -18.43 -8.19
C PRO A 63 -3.63 -19.23 -6.94
N GLY A 64 -4.49 -18.66 -6.10
CA GLY A 64 -4.86 -19.21 -4.79
C GLY A 64 -3.89 -18.92 -3.65
N GLU A 65 -2.73 -18.31 -3.89
CA GLU A 65 -1.86 -17.81 -2.83
C GLU A 65 -2.27 -16.39 -2.41
N GLY A 66 -1.97 -16.06 -1.16
CA GLY A 66 -2.27 -14.76 -0.57
C GLY A 66 -1.57 -14.62 0.77
N ILE A 67 -1.96 -13.62 1.54
CA ILE A 67 -1.39 -13.32 2.86
C ILE A 67 -2.53 -13.17 3.87
N CYS A 68 -2.37 -13.76 5.05
CA CYS A 68 -3.36 -13.66 6.12
C CYS A 68 -3.50 -12.21 6.61
N ALA A 69 -4.67 -11.87 7.17
CA ALA A 69 -4.89 -10.61 7.87
C ALA A 69 -3.80 -10.32 8.91
N HIS A 70 -3.11 -9.20 8.73
CA HIS A 70 -2.08 -8.73 9.64
C HIS A 70 -1.94 -7.20 9.55
N VAL A 71 -1.31 -6.64 10.58
CA VAL A 71 -0.73 -5.29 10.54
C VAL A 71 0.78 -5.46 10.34
N ASP A 72 1.38 -4.59 9.54
CA ASP A 72 2.83 -4.59 9.34
C ASP A 72 3.58 -4.40 10.66
N LEU A 73 4.77 -4.99 10.75
CA LEU A 73 5.55 -4.96 12.00
C LEU A 73 5.81 -3.53 12.48
N MET A 74 5.68 -3.30 13.79
CA MET A 74 5.91 -1.97 14.42
C MET A 74 7.33 -1.44 14.32
N ARG A 75 8.27 -2.24 13.79
CA ARG A 75 9.63 -1.81 13.45
C ARG A 75 9.70 -0.98 12.17
N PHE A 76 8.62 -0.93 11.40
CA PHE A 76 8.48 -0.06 10.24
C PHE A 76 7.76 1.21 10.69
N GLU A 77 8.17 2.36 10.18
CA GLU A 77 7.49 3.62 10.45
C GLU A 77 6.11 3.67 9.79
N ASP A 78 5.42 4.80 9.92
CA ASP A 78 4.20 5.08 9.15
C ASP A 78 4.48 5.18 7.64
N GLY A 79 3.46 5.17 6.78
CA GLY A 79 3.63 5.31 5.33
C GLY A 79 4.30 4.10 4.69
N ILE A 80 3.48 3.12 4.28
CA ILE A 80 3.90 1.91 3.58
C ILE A 80 3.40 1.97 2.15
N ALA A 81 4.28 1.77 1.17
CA ALA A 81 3.93 1.76 -0.24
C ALA A 81 3.96 0.33 -0.80
N ILE A 82 2.95 -0.03 -1.59
CA ILE A 82 2.89 -1.32 -2.28
C ILE A 82 2.58 -1.08 -3.76
N VAL A 83 3.48 -1.51 -4.64
CA VAL A 83 3.28 -1.54 -6.08
C VAL A 83 2.83 -2.94 -6.49
N SER A 84 1.75 -3.03 -7.26
CA SER A 84 1.23 -4.28 -7.81
C SER A 84 1.66 -4.47 -9.25
N LEU A 85 2.17 -5.64 -9.60
CA LEU A 85 2.64 -6.00 -10.94
C LEU A 85 2.00 -7.31 -11.41
N GLU A 86 2.02 -7.51 -12.74
CA GLU A 86 1.61 -8.73 -13.45
C GLU A 86 0.10 -9.00 -13.46
N SER A 87 -0.55 -9.17 -12.30
CA SER A 87 -1.99 -9.43 -12.23
C SER A 87 -2.68 -8.69 -11.10
N SER A 88 -3.98 -8.48 -11.25
CA SER A 88 -4.80 -7.81 -10.26
C SER A 88 -5.05 -8.68 -9.02
N CYS A 89 -5.34 -8.05 -7.89
CA CYS A 89 -5.94 -8.72 -6.73
C CYS A 89 -6.87 -7.76 -5.97
N ILE A 90 -7.68 -8.31 -5.06
CA ILE A 90 -8.42 -7.53 -4.07
C ILE A 90 -7.69 -7.68 -2.72
N MET A 91 -7.23 -6.55 -2.18
CA MET A 91 -6.74 -6.46 -0.81
C MET A 91 -7.90 -6.09 0.10
N HIS A 92 -8.07 -6.80 1.21
CA HIS A 92 -9.16 -6.58 2.14
C HIS A 92 -8.64 -5.95 3.42
N PHE A 93 -9.24 -4.85 3.83
CA PHE A 93 -8.94 -4.15 5.07
C PHE A 93 -10.02 -4.45 6.10
N SER A 94 -9.63 -4.84 7.31
CA SER A 94 -10.54 -5.05 8.44
C SER A 94 -9.97 -4.42 9.71
N PRO A 95 -10.79 -3.89 10.63
CA PRO A 95 -10.30 -3.28 11.86
C PRO A 95 -9.57 -4.33 12.72
N VAL A 96 -8.57 -3.87 13.49
CA VAL A 96 -7.96 -4.68 14.56
C VAL A 96 -9.02 -4.93 15.65
N GLU A 97 -9.11 -6.17 16.15
CA GLU A 97 -10.09 -6.53 17.19
C GLU A 97 -9.76 -5.81 18.50
N GLY A 98 -10.77 -5.22 19.15
CA GLY A 98 -10.61 -4.51 20.43
C GLY A 98 -10.50 -2.99 20.32
N ASP A 99 -10.43 -2.43 19.12
CA ASP A 99 -10.60 -0.99 18.89
C ASP A 99 -12.09 -0.65 18.97
N GLY A 100 -12.55 -0.23 20.15
CA GLY A 100 -13.96 -0.16 20.56
C GLY A 100 -14.87 0.79 19.75
N GLU A 101 -14.37 1.37 18.67
CA GLU A 101 -15.08 2.35 17.83
C GLU A 101 -15.53 1.79 16.48
N ILE A 102 -14.96 0.67 15.99
CA ILE A 102 -15.27 0.12 14.66
C ILE A 102 -16.02 -1.21 14.79
N PRO A 103 -17.22 -1.36 14.21
CA PRO A 103 -17.94 -2.64 14.23
C PRO A 103 -17.08 -3.78 13.65
N PRO A 104 -16.97 -4.94 14.34
CA PRO A 104 -16.08 -6.04 13.96
C PRO A 104 -16.39 -6.71 12.60
N ALA A 105 -17.38 -6.23 11.86
CA ALA A 105 -17.86 -6.82 10.61
C ALA A 105 -17.57 -5.99 9.35
N ILE A 106 -16.93 -4.81 9.46
CA ILE A 106 -16.63 -4.00 8.26
C ILE A 106 -15.33 -4.50 7.62
N THR A 107 -15.45 -5.01 6.39
CA THR A 107 -14.30 -5.28 5.52
C THR A 107 -14.37 -4.33 4.32
N ILE A 108 -13.30 -3.58 4.09
CA ILE A 108 -13.17 -2.66 2.95
C ILE A 108 -12.29 -3.33 1.89
N PRO A 109 -12.86 -3.76 0.75
CA PRO A 109 -12.08 -4.33 -0.34
C PRO A 109 -11.48 -3.21 -1.20
N VAL A 110 -10.22 -3.37 -1.61
CA VAL A 110 -9.48 -2.46 -2.48
C VAL A 110 -8.95 -3.25 -3.67
N TYR A 111 -9.35 -2.86 -4.87
CA TYR A 111 -8.87 -3.46 -6.11
C TYR A 111 -7.52 -2.89 -6.52
N LEU A 112 -6.54 -3.77 -6.69
CA LEU A 112 -5.16 -3.45 -7.03
C LEU A 112 -4.81 -4.03 -8.41
N PRO A 113 -5.00 -3.28 -9.51
CA PRO A 113 -4.59 -3.72 -10.84
C PRO A 113 -3.07 -3.66 -11.05
N PRO A 114 -2.51 -4.33 -12.08
CA PRO A 114 -1.10 -4.16 -12.46
C PRO A 114 -0.77 -2.68 -12.72
N GLY A 115 0.36 -2.23 -12.19
CA GLY A 115 0.80 -0.84 -12.25
C GLY A 115 0.21 0.06 -11.15
N SER A 116 -0.71 -0.44 -10.31
CA SER A 116 -1.26 0.37 -9.22
C SER A 116 -0.26 0.55 -8.09
N LEU A 117 -0.31 1.72 -7.44
CA LEU A 117 0.33 2.03 -6.17
C LEU A 117 -0.75 2.18 -5.10
N VAL A 118 -0.58 1.49 -3.96
CA VAL A 118 -1.34 1.78 -2.73
C VAL A 118 -0.38 2.27 -1.66
N ILE A 119 -0.80 3.31 -0.93
CA ILE A 119 -0.06 3.85 0.20
C ILE A 119 -0.94 3.75 1.45
N MET A 120 -0.45 3.10 2.48
CA MET A 120 -1.11 2.95 3.78
C MET A 120 -0.39 3.83 4.79
N TRP A 121 -1.12 4.75 5.41
CA TRP A 121 -0.59 5.61 6.48
C TRP A 121 -1.66 5.89 7.54
N GLY A 122 -1.24 6.34 8.73
CA GLY A 122 -2.14 6.59 9.84
C GLY A 122 -2.99 5.36 10.19
N ASP A 123 -4.30 5.55 10.32
CA ASP A 123 -5.21 4.46 10.72
C ASP A 123 -5.13 3.24 9.81
N ALA A 124 -5.01 3.42 8.49
CA ALA A 124 -4.92 2.31 7.54
C ALA A 124 -3.66 1.43 7.79
N ARG A 125 -2.62 2.00 8.38
CA ARG A 125 -1.34 1.31 8.67
C ARG A 125 -1.27 0.78 10.10
N TYR A 126 -2.01 1.34 11.06
CA TYR A 126 -1.93 0.97 12.48
C TYR A 126 -3.16 0.22 13.00
N HIS A 127 -4.36 0.66 12.61
CA HIS A 127 -5.64 0.21 13.17
C HIS A 127 -6.41 -0.73 12.23
N TRP A 128 -5.87 -0.99 11.03
CA TRP A 128 -6.48 -1.89 10.05
C TRP A 128 -5.52 -3.02 9.66
N LYS A 129 -6.01 -4.25 9.81
CA LYS A 129 -5.39 -5.45 9.21
C LYS A 129 -5.65 -5.44 7.72
N HIS A 130 -4.66 -5.85 6.93
CA HIS A 130 -4.82 -6.07 5.50
C HIS A 130 -4.52 -7.52 5.12
N GLU A 131 -5.23 -8.03 4.12
CA GLU A 131 -5.04 -9.39 3.61
C GLU A 131 -5.27 -9.50 2.10
N ILE A 132 -4.74 -10.57 1.52
CA ILE A 132 -5.06 -11.00 0.15
C ILE A 132 -5.58 -12.42 0.23
N ASN A 133 -6.74 -12.67 -0.38
CA ASN A 133 -7.44 -13.94 -0.31
C ASN A 133 -6.55 -15.12 -0.77
N ARG A 134 -6.52 -16.19 0.04
CA ARG A 134 -5.75 -17.43 -0.17
C ARG A 134 -6.58 -18.56 -0.79
N LYS A 135 -7.72 -18.24 -1.39
CA LYS A 135 -8.62 -19.22 -2.00
C LYS A 135 -8.35 -19.31 -3.50
N PRO A 136 -8.19 -20.53 -4.04
CA PRO A 136 -8.10 -20.75 -5.48
C PRO A 136 -9.41 -20.34 -6.17
N GLY A 137 -9.33 -20.01 -7.46
CA GLY A 137 -10.46 -19.60 -8.29
C GLY A 137 -10.48 -18.10 -8.59
N PHE A 138 -11.66 -17.57 -8.84
CA PHE A 138 -11.86 -16.15 -9.18
C PHE A 138 -12.11 -15.30 -7.93
N GLN A 139 -11.70 -14.04 -7.98
CA GLN A 139 -12.19 -13.01 -7.06
C GLN A 139 -13.32 -12.23 -7.75
N ILE A 140 -14.22 -11.59 -7.01
CA ILE A 140 -15.28 -10.78 -7.60
C ILE A 140 -15.07 -9.33 -7.18
N TRP A 141 -14.93 -8.43 -8.15
CA TRP A 141 -14.89 -6.99 -7.92
C TRP A 141 -16.01 -6.32 -8.71
N GLN A 142 -16.92 -5.64 -8.01
CA GLN A 142 -18.06 -4.94 -8.62
C GLN A 142 -18.87 -5.82 -9.60
N GLY A 143 -19.03 -7.10 -9.25
CA GLY A 143 -19.76 -8.08 -10.06
C GLY A 143 -18.99 -8.66 -11.25
N GLN A 144 -17.73 -8.29 -11.43
CA GLN A 144 -16.84 -8.86 -12.45
C GLN A 144 -15.88 -9.88 -11.82
N GLU A 145 -15.70 -11.00 -12.50
CA GLU A 145 -14.70 -11.99 -12.12
C GLU A 145 -13.29 -11.48 -12.46
N ILE A 146 -12.42 -11.52 -11.46
CA ILE A 146 -10.99 -11.33 -11.60
C ILE A 146 -10.36 -12.71 -11.60
N ASP A 147 -9.86 -13.10 -12.76
CA ASP A 147 -9.04 -14.29 -12.93
C ASP A 147 -7.71 -14.12 -12.18
N GLN A 148 -7.47 -14.97 -11.19
CA GLN A 148 -6.23 -14.94 -10.41
C GLN A 148 -5.10 -15.51 -11.26
N LYS A 149 -4.12 -14.68 -11.57
CA LYS A 149 -2.88 -15.07 -12.25
C LYS A 149 -1.69 -14.88 -11.31
N ARG A 150 -0.49 -15.22 -11.79
CA ARG A 150 0.73 -14.91 -11.05
C ARG A 150 0.84 -13.40 -10.85
N ARG A 151 0.95 -12.98 -9.58
CA ARG A 151 1.09 -11.58 -9.15
C ARG A 151 2.45 -11.37 -8.50
N THR A 152 3.08 -10.24 -8.79
CA THR A 152 4.25 -9.79 -8.05
C THR A 152 3.92 -8.47 -7.36
N SER A 153 4.32 -8.29 -6.11
CA SER A 153 4.21 -7.01 -5.41
C SER A 153 5.54 -6.58 -4.81
N ILE A 154 5.82 -5.29 -4.90
CA ILE A 154 6.97 -4.62 -4.31
C ILE A 154 6.43 -3.77 -3.15
N THR A 155 6.81 -4.10 -1.93
CA THR A 155 6.45 -3.34 -0.72
C THR A 155 7.68 -2.58 -0.22
N LEU A 156 7.56 -1.26 -0.15
CA LEU A 156 8.59 -0.32 0.29
C LEU A 156 8.19 0.28 1.65
N ARG A 157 9.13 0.33 2.58
CA ARG A 157 8.94 0.76 3.98
C ARG A 157 10.17 1.50 4.47
N LYS A 158 10.02 2.22 5.59
CA LYS A 158 11.10 2.83 6.33
C LYS A 158 11.24 2.16 7.70
N LEU A 159 12.44 1.80 8.11
CA LEU A 159 12.71 1.28 9.46
C LEU A 159 12.62 2.40 10.49
N CYS A 160 12.01 2.12 11.64
CA CYS A 160 12.12 3.00 12.79
C CYS A 160 13.60 3.12 13.20
N ILE A 161 14.03 4.34 13.51
CA ILE A 161 15.36 4.57 14.11
C ILE A 161 15.37 3.86 15.47
N SER A 162 16.25 2.88 15.66
CA SER A 162 16.51 2.31 16.98
C SER A 162 17.30 3.33 17.79
N GLU A 163 16.77 3.74 18.95
CA GLU A 163 17.57 4.39 20.01
C GLU A 163 18.70 3.47 20.51
#